data_AF-Q1INH2-F1
#
_entry.id   AF-Q1INH2-F1
#
_cell.length_a   1.000
_cell.length_b   1.000
_cell.length_c   1.000
_cell.angle_alpha   90.00
_cell.angle_beta   90.00
_cell.angle_gamma   90.00
#
_symmetry.space_group_name_H-M   'P 1'
#
loop_
_entity.id
_entity.type
_entity.pdbx_description
1 polymer ?
#
loop_
_entity_poly.entity_id
_entity_poly.type
_entity_poly.pdbx_seq_one_letter_code
_entity_poly.pdbx_strand_id
1 'polypeptide(L)'
;MVSRRAQLVFLFLVVMALASQALAVIHTTHKTVAKPSKFKRTRAKVKNALWNPLFRPTHESMLVQNEQMHAMELPPIKNTDELEELKSNGALAPFEESDHLHIAKGLPMDRAFARPWTVDFVEDVAREYYEEFGVPLQLNSAVRTVQVQRKLRRHNGNAAPESGDIISSHLAGTTVDIQRGGLTKPQHQWLENYFANLKALGLIEPEEERRHYCFHVMVYQDYDKWRDQPAVAEGTP
;
A
#
# COMPACT_ATOMS: atom_id res chain seq x y z
N MET A 1 36.88 -51.76 -61.57
CA MET A 1 37.07 -52.11 -60.14
C MET A 1 37.35 -50.84 -59.36
N VAL A 2 36.33 -50.26 -58.73
CA VAL A 2 36.47 -49.13 -57.80
C VAL A 2 36.55 -49.71 -56.39
N SER A 3 37.58 -49.32 -55.65
CA SER A 3 37.91 -49.85 -54.33
C SER A 3 36.78 -49.60 -53.31
N ARG A 4 36.47 -50.59 -52.47
CA ARG A 4 35.46 -50.52 -51.38
C ARG A 4 35.65 -49.32 -50.45
N ARG A 5 36.87 -48.76 -50.36
CA ARG A 5 37.15 -47.54 -49.58
C ARG A 5 36.62 -46.26 -50.24
N ALA A 6 36.56 -46.19 -51.57
CA ALA A 6 36.00 -45.05 -52.30
C ALA A 6 34.46 -45.02 -52.26
N GLN A 7 33.81 -46.19 -52.22
CA GLN A 7 32.35 -46.28 -52.05
C GLN A 7 31.88 -45.88 -50.65
N LEU A 8 32.67 -46.15 -49.61
CA LEU A 8 32.35 -45.74 -48.23
C LEU A 8 32.50 -44.22 -48.01
N VAL A 9 33.50 -43.59 -48.61
CA VAL A 9 33.69 -42.12 -48.54
C VAL A 9 32.58 -41.39 -49.30
N PHE A 10 32.14 -41.92 -50.45
CA PHE A 10 31.04 -41.33 -51.21
C PHE A 10 29.70 -41.48 -50.48
N LEU A 11 29.45 -42.62 -49.81
CA LEU A 11 28.24 -42.81 -49.00
C LEU A 11 28.23 -41.91 -47.76
N PHE A 12 29.38 -41.67 -47.13
CA PHE A 12 29.47 -40.77 -45.96
C PHE A 12 29.29 -39.29 -46.34
N LEU A 13 29.77 -38.87 -47.53
CA LEU A 13 29.56 -37.51 -48.06
C LEU A 13 28.10 -37.26 -48.49
N VAL A 14 27.40 -38.28 -49.02
CA VAL A 14 25.97 -38.16 -49.37
C VAL A 14 25.06 -38.11 -48.13
N VAL A 15 25.40 -38.83 -47.05
CA VAL A 15 24.64 -38.76 -45.79
C VAL A 15 24.85 -37.43 -45.06
N MET A 16 26.05 -36.83 -45.12
CA MET A 16 26.30 -35.50 -44.56
C MET A 16 25.69 -34.36 -45.39
N ALA A 17 25.58 -34.51 -46.71
CA ALA A 17 24.94 -33.53 -47.59
C ALA A 17 23.39 -33.53 -47.50
N LEU A 18 22.78 -34.62 -47.02
CA LEU A 18 21.33 -34.73 -46.80
C LEU A 18 20.90 -34.41 -45.35
N ALA A 19 21.84 -34.16 -44.43
CA ALA A 19 21.55 -33.77 -43.04
C ALA A 19 21.56 -32.25 -42.78
N SER A 20 21.76 -31.42 -43.82
CA SER A 20 21.96 -29.96 -43.67
C SER A 20 20.75 -29.09 -44.07
N GLN A 21 19.54 -29.65 -44.18
CA GLN A 21 18.31 -28.87 -44.44
C GLN A 21 17.28 -28.94 -43.30
N ALA A 22 17.73 -29.01 -42.05
CA ALA A 22 16.86 -29.01 -40.87
C ALA A 22 17.08 -27.81 -39.93
N LEU A 23 17.56 -26.67 -40.45
CA LEU A 23 17.72 -25.42 -39.67
C LEU A 23 17.59 -24.21 -40.61
N ALA A 24 16.35 -23.82 -40.97
CA ALA A 24 15.97 -22.44 -41.32
C ALA A 24 14.51 -22.36 -41.77
N VAL A 25 13.57 -22.62 -40.86
CA VAL A 25 12.29 -21.91 -40.87
C VAL A 25 12.11 -21.38 -39.46
N ILE A 26 12.70 -20.21 -39.21
CA ILE A 26 12.20 -19.33 -38.16
C ILE A 26 10.81 -18.96 -38.66
N HIS A 27 9.79 -19.70 -38.25
CA HIS A 27 8.48 -19.11 -38.14
C HIS A 27 8.67 -17.95 -37.16
N THR A 28 8.75 -16.74 -37.72
CA THR A 28 8.35 -15.56 -36.98
C THR A 28 6.88 -15.78 -36.65
N THR A 29 6.62 -16.50 -35.54
CA THR A 29 5.42 -16.27 -34.79
C THR A 29 5.57 -14.82 -34.35
N HIS A 30 5.10 -13.89 -35.17
CA HIS A 30 4.56 -12.66 -34.66
C HIS A 30 3.63 -13.11 -33.56
N LYS A 31 4.06 -12.98 -32.30
CA LYS A 31 3.14 -12.88 -31.19
C LYS A 31 2.27 -11.72 -31.58
N THR A 32 1.16 -12.01 -32.24
CA THR A 32 0.07 -11.06 -32.35
C THR A 32 -0.19 -10.72 -30.90
N VAL A 33 0.22 -9.51 -30.52
CA VAL A 33 -0.15 -8.92 -29.24
C VAL A 33 -1.67 -8.97 -29.29
N ALA A 34 -2.24 -10.02 -28.68
CA ALA A 34 -3.66 -10.24 -28.68
C ALA A 34 -4.23 -8.99 -28.04
N LYS A 35 -4.79 -8.11 -28.88
CA LYS A 35 -5.39 -6.86 -28.42
C LYS A 35 -6.32 -7.26 -27.28
N PRO A 36 -6.15 -6.70 -26.07
CA PRO A 36 -6.88 -7.16 -24.91
C PRO A 36 -8.36 -7.20 -25.26
N SER A 37 -8.94 -8.40 -25.18
CA SER A 37 -10.33 -8.68 -25.55
C SER A 37 -11.24 -7.55 -25.05
N LYS A 38 -12.06 -6.99 -25.96
CA LYS A 38 -13.02 -5.91 -25.64
C LYS A 38 -13.88 -6.26 -24.41
N PHE A 39 -14.11 -7.55 -24.17
CA PHE A 39 -14.84 -8.10 -23.04
C PHE A 39 -14.15 -7.88 -21.68
N LYS A 40 -12.81 -7.93 -21.62
CA LYS A 40 -12.05 -7.61 -20.41
C LYS A 40 -12.11 -6.11 -20.09
N ARG A 41 -12.11 -5.27 -21.13
CA ARG A 41 -12.21 -3.81 -20.99
C ARG A 41 -13.59 -3.37 -20.48
N THR A 42 -14.68 -3.97 -20.93
CA THR A 42 -16.03 -3.68 -20.42
C THR A 42 -16.21 -4.11 -18.97
N ARG A 43 -15.72 -5.28 -18.56
CA ARG A 43 -15.81 -5.73 -17.15
C ARG A 43 -15.02 -4.85 -16.19
N ALA A 44 -13.84 -4.36 -16.59
CA ALA A 44 -13.06 -3.41 -15.80
C ALA A 44 -13.78 -2.05 -15.66
N LYS A 45 -14.44 -1.57 -16.72
CA LYS A 45 -15.25 -0.34 -16.67
C LYS A 45 -16.44 -0.46 -15.72
N VAL A 46 -17.16 -1.59 -15.74
CA VAL A 46 -18.29 -1.85 -14.83
C VAL A 46 -17.81 -1.94 -13.37
N LYS A 47 -16.70 -2.64 -13.10
CA LYS A 47 -16.10 -2.69 -11.75
C LYS A 47 -15.65 -1.32 -11.24
N ASN A 48 -15.16 -0.44 -12.12
CA ASN A 48 -14.80 0.94 -11.74
C ASN A 48 -16.03 1.79 -11.43
N ALA A 49 -17.16 1.58 -12.12
CA ALA A 49 -18.40 2.31 -11.89
C ALA A 49 -19.11 1.90 -10.59
N LEU A 50 -18.88 0.67 -10.11
CA LEU A 50 -19.44 0.15 -8.85
C LEU A 50 -18.57 0.44 -7.62
N TRP A 51 -17.43 1.13 -7.81
CA TRP A 51 -16.56 1.50 -6.70
C TRP A 51 -16.98 2.87 -6.15
N ASN A 52 -17.69 2.86 -5.02
CA ASN A 52 -18.16 4.05 -4.32
C ASN A 52 -17.75 3.96 -2.83
N PRO A 53 -16.48 4.25 -2.50
CA PRO A 53 -16.03 4.28 -1.11
C PRO A 53 -16.74 5.37 -0.32
N LEU A 54 -16.93 5.15 0.98
CA LEU A 54 -17.38 6.21 1.89
C LEU A 54 -16.34 7.32 1.96
N PHE A 55 -15.06 6.96 2.04
CA PHE A 55 -13.94 7.89 2.13
C PHE A 55 -13.21 7.99 0.80
N ARG A 56 -13.79 8.67 -0.18
CA ARG A 56 -13.17 8.78 -1.50
C ARG A 56 -11.89 9.63 -1.43
N PRO A 57 -10.72 9.13 -1.88
CA PRO A 57 -9.52 9.96 -2.03
C PRO A 57 -9.77 11.09 -3.03
N THR A 58 -9.43 12.32 -2.66
CA THR A 58 -9.57 13.52 -3.50
C THR A 58 -8.34 14.41 -3.43
N HIS A 59 -8.27 15.39 -4.33
CA HIS A 59 -7.24 16.43 -4.23
C HIS A 59 -7.44 17.31 -2.98
N GLU A 60 -8.69 17.63 -2.65
CA GLU A 60 -9.03 18.43 -1.47
C GLU A 60 -8.62 17.74 -0.17
N SER A 61 -8.86 16.43 -0.04
CA SER A 61 -8.45 15.67 1.14
C SER A 61 -6.92 15.61 1.29
N MET A 62 -6.16 15.60 0.18
CA MET A 62 -4.70 15.76 0.25
C MET A 62 -4.28 17.15 0.72
N LEU A 63 -4.96 18.22 0.29
CA LEU A 63 -4.67 19.59 0.74
C LEU A 63 -4.94 19.73 2.25
N VAL A 64 -6.08 19.22 2.74
CA VAL A 64 -6.42 19.21 4.16
C VAL A 64 -5.36 18.49 4.99
N GLN A 65 -4.87 17.33 4.51
CA GLN A 65 -3.78 16.62 5.20
C GLN A 65 -2.49 17.45 5.28
N ASN A 66 -2.15 18.18 4.22
CA ASN A 66 -0.95 19.02 4.20
C ASN A 66 -1.11 20.27 5.10
N GLU A 67 -2.29 20.90 5.09
CA GLU A 67 -2.62 21.98 6.01
C GLU A 67 -2.51 21.54 7.46
N GLN A 68 -3.03 20.35 7.78
CA GLN A 68 -2.94 19.80 9.13
C GLN A 68 -1.49 19.50 9.53
N MET A 69 -0.67 18.96 8.63
CA MET A 69 0.77 18.79 8.90
C MET A 69 1.46 20.13 9.21
N HIS A 70 1.12 21.18 8.46
CA HIS A 70 1.65 22.53 8.68
C HIS A 70 1.18 23.12 10.02
N ALA A 71 -0.09 22.95 10.36
CA ALA A 71 -0.67 23.40 11.63
C ALA A 71 -0.02 22.71 12.84
N MET A 72 0.38 21.45 12.70
CA MET A 72 1.11 20.69 13.74
C MET A 72 2.62 20.96 13.73
N GLU A 73 3.13 21.80 12.83
CA GLU A 73 4.56 22.09 12.66
C GLU A 73 5.42 20.83 12.47
N LEU A 74 4.89 19.81 11.77
CA LEU A 74 5.60 18.54 11.55
C LEU A 74 6.25 18.51 10.16
N PRO A 75 7.55 18.83 10.05
CA PRO A 75 8.24 18.77 8.78
C PRO A 75 8.37 17.31 8.29
N PRO A 76 8.48 17.09 6.97
CA PRO A 76 8.74 15.76 6.41
C PRO A 76 10.08 15.20 6.86
N ILE A 77 10.06 13.95 7.33
CA ILE A 77 11.25 13.19 7.73
C ILE A 77 12.05 12.85 6.48
N LYS A 78 13.24 13.42 6.34
CA LYS A 78 13.98 13.39 5.08
C LYS A 78 14.67 12.05 4.85
N ASN A 79 15.29 11.50 5.89
CA ASN A 79 16.22 10.38 5.78
C ASN A 79 16.16 9.48 7.02
N THR A 80 16.97 8.42 7.01
CA THR A 80 17.03 7.47 8.13
C THR A 80 17.58 8.11 9.40
N ASP A 81 18.54 9.03 9.32
CA ASP A 81 19.14 9.66 10.51
C ASP A 81 18.10 10.51 11.27
N GLU A 82 17.33 11.33 10.54
CA GLU A 82 16.21 12.10 11.13
C GLU A 82 15.12 11.16 11.70
N LEU A 83 14.87 10.02 11.05
CA LEU A 83 13.93 9.02 11.56
C LEU A 83 14.41 8.41 12.88
N GLU A 84 15.69 8.04 12.97
CA GLU A 84 16.27 7.49 14.21
C GLU A 84 16.34 8.53 15.33
N GLU A 85 16.62 9.80 14.99
CA GLU A 85 16.58 10.90 15.97
C GLU A 85 15.18 11.02 16.60
N LEU A 86 14.13 11.03 15.77
CA LEU A 86 12.74 11.11 16.23
C LEU A 86 12.29 9.89 17.05
N LYS A 87 12.84 8.70 16.77
CA LYS A 87 12.61 7.53 17.64
C LYS A 87 13.32 7.70 18.98
N SER A 88 14.58 8.12 18.95
CA SER A 88 15.43 8.21 20.13
C SER A 88 14.95 9.26 21.14
N ASN A 89 14.35 10.35 20.65
CA ASN A 89 13.81 11.42 21.50
C ASN A 89 12.33 11.21 21.88
N GLY A 90 11.72 10.08 21.50
CA GLY A 90 10.33 9.75 21.82
C GLY A 90 9.27 10.49 20.99
N ALA A 91 9.67 11.26 19.97
CA ALA A 91 8.74 11.93 19.08
C ALA A 91 8.02 10.98 18.11
N LEU A 92 8.53 9.75 17.96
CA LEU A 92 7.86 8.61 17.35
C LEU A 92 7.84 7.41 18.32
N ALA A 93 6.70 6.76 18.43
CA ALA A 93 6.49 5.55 19.20
C ALA A 93 6.40 4.32 18.28
N PRO A 94 6.88 3.13 18.72
CA PRO A 94 6.74 1.90 17.97
C PRO A 94 5.30 1.39 17.99
N PHE A 95 4.90 0.66 16.95
CA PHE A 95 3.77 -0.27 17.05
C PHE A 95 4.25 -1.60 17.62
N GLU A 96 3.48 -2.15 18.54
CA GLU A 96 3.73 -3.48 19.13
C GLU A 96 2.69 -4.47 18.60
N GLU A 97 3.15 -5.67 18.23
CA GLU A 97 2.24 -6.74 17.83
C GLU A 97 1.51 -7.27 19.06
N SER A 98 0.20 -7.50 18.95
CA SER A 98 -0.66 -7.92 20.05
C SER A 98 -1.72 -8.91 19.57
N ASP A 99 -2.58 -9.38 20.48
CA ASP A 99 -3.71 -10.25 20.13
C ASP A 99 -4.71 -9.55 19.18
N HIS A 100 -4.80 -8.21 19.26
CA HIS A 100 -5.74 -7.39 18.51
C HIS A 100 -5.12 -6.62 17.34
N LEU A 101 -3.79 -6.47 17.29
CA LEU A 101 -3.07 -5.78 16.22
C LEU A 101 -2.02 -6.69 15.57
N HIS A 102 -2.17 -6.93 14.27
CA HIS A 102 -1.18 -7.64 13.46
C HIS A 102 -0.36 -6.66 12.61
N ILE A 103 0.97 -6.74 12.69
CA ILE A 103 1.85 -5.96 11.82
C ILE A 103 2.13 -6.77 10.55
N ALA A 104 1.74 -6.23 9.40
CA ALA A 104 1.92 -6.92 8.12
C ALA A 104 3.40 -7.23 7.87
N LYS A 105 3.71 -8.46 7.43
CA LYS A 105 5.08 -8.89 7.08
C LYS A 105 5.80 -8.00 6.07
N GLY A 106 5.04 -7.26 5.26
CA GLY A 106 5.55 -6.32 4.27
C GLY A 106 5.95 -4.95 4.82
N LEU A 107 5.61 -4.63 6.08
CA LEU A 107 5.99 -3.41 6.78
C LEU A 107 7.34 -3.64 7.47
N PRO A 108 8.43 -2.96 7.03
CA PRO A 108 9.71 -3.08 7.71
C PRO A 108 9.64 -2.55 9.15
N MET A 109 10.26 -3.29 10.08
CA MET A 109 10.23 -2.97 11.51
C MET A 109 10.79 -1.57 11.83
N ASP A 110 11.80 -1.12 11.09
CA ASP A 110 12.36 0.23 11.22
C ASP A 110 11.36 1.34 10.82
N ARG A 111 10.23 0.98 10.23
CA ARG A 111 9.15 1.90 9.82
C ARG A 111 7.82 1.58 10.48
N ALA A 112 7.76 0.61 11.38
CA ALA A 112 6.60 0.34 12.25
C ALA A 112 6.59 1.34 13.42
N PHE A 113 6.59 2.64 13.08
CA PHE A 113 6.59 3.75 14.02
C PHE A 113 5.63 4.83 13.53
N ALA A 114 5.05 5.58 14.45
CA ALA A 114 4.22 6.75 14.17
C ALA A 114 4.32 7.74 15.33
N ARG A 115 3.66 8.90 15.19
CA ARG A 115 3.48 9.82 16.30
C ARG A 115 2.70 9.14 17.43
N PRO A 116 2.98 9.44 18.72
CA PRO A 116 2.33 8.75 19.85
C PRO A 116 0.80 8.68 19.72
N TRP A 117 0.13 9.81 19.48
CA TRP A 117 -1.32 9.86 19.28
C TRP A 117 -1.84 9.02 18.10
N THR A 118 -1.00 8.79 17.09
CA THR A 118 -1.33 7.90 15.96
C THR A 118 -1.19 6.44 16.35
N VAL A 119 -0.23 6.09 17.21
CA VAL A 119 -0.11 4.75 17.79
C VAL A 119 -1.31 4.46 18.67
N ASP A 120 -1.68 5.40 19.54
CA ASP A 120 -2.85 5.31 20.41
C ASP A 120 -4.14 5.10 19.63
N PHE A 121 -4.34 5.86 18.54
CA PHE A 121 -5.48 5.67 17.65
C PHE A 121 -5.55 4.25 17.08
N VAL A 122 -4.43 3.69 16.61
CA VAL A 122 -4.41 2.34 16.03
C VAL A 122 -4.67 1.28 17.10
N GLU A 123 -4.09 1.45 18.29
CA GLU A 123 -4.34 0.59 19.44
C GLU A 123 -5.83 0.55 19.78
N ASP A 124 -6.48 1.71 19.87
CA ASP A 124 -7.87 1.84 20.25
C ASP A 124 -8.80 1.19 19.21
N VAL A 125 -8.65 1.53 17.92
CA VAL A 125 -9.48 0.92 16.87
C VAL A 125 -9.21 -0.59 16.73
N ALA A 126 -7.96 -1.04 16.90
CA ALA A 126 -7.63 -2.46 16.79
C ALA A 126 -8.25 -3.28 17.92
N ARG A 127 -8.22 -2.75 19.15
CA ARG A 127 -8.82 -3.36 20.34
C ARG A 127 -10.34 -3.46 20.20
N GLU A 128 -11.02 -2.35 19.89
CA GLU A 128 -12.48 -2.35 19.71
C GLU A 128 -12.91 -3.25 18.53
N TYR A 129 -12.14 -3.26 17.45
CA TYR A 129 -12.37 -4.17 16.32
C TYR A 129 -12.23 -5.64 16.73
N TYR A 130 -11.23 -5.96 17.55
CA TYR A 130 -11.02 -7.32 18.06
C TYR A 130 -12.12 -7.75 19.03
N GLU A 131 -12.61 -6.85 19.87
CA GLU A 131 -13.75 -7.13 20.76
C GLU A 131 -15.03 -7.47 19.96
N GLU A 132 -15.27 -6.78 18.85
CA GLU A 132 -16.44 -7.02 17.98
C GLU A 132 -16.30 -8.33 17.16
N PHE A 133 -15.11 -8.62 16.60
CA PHE A 133 -14.97 -9.68 15.59
C PHE A 133 -14.07 -10.86 16.00
N GLY A 134 -13.32 -10.77 17.10
CA GLY A 134 -12.39 -11.80 17.56
C GLY A 134 -11.22 -12.08 16.61
N VAL A 135 -10.90 -11.15 15.72
CA VAL A 135 -9.78 -11.24 14.77
C VAL A 135 -8.97 -9.95 14.78
N PRO A 136 -7.63 -10.01 14.68
CA PRO A 136 -6.81 -8.81 14.76
C PRO A 136 -6.97 -7.92 13.54
N LEU A 137 -6.85 -6.61 13.76
CA LEU A 137 -6.73 -5.62 12.71
C LEU A 137 -5.29 -5.60 12.20
N GLN A 138 -5.09 -5.51 10.87
CA GLN A 138 -3.75 -5.49 10.29
C GLN A 138 -3.28 -4.09 9.90
N LEU A 139 -2.09 -3.72 10.35
CA LEU A 139 -1.35 -2.52 9.95
C LEU A 139 -0.42 -2.83 8.77
N ASN A 140 -0.61 -2.13 7.65
CA ASN A 140 0.14 -2.35 6.41
C ASN A 140 1.32 -1.39 6.21
N SER A 141 1.20 -0.16 6.71
CA SER A 141 2.23 0.88 6.56
C SER A 141 2.02 1.98 7.59
N ALA A 142 3.12 2.63 7.98
CA ALA A 142 3.14 3.75 8.92
C ALA A 142 4.14 4.82 8.43
N VAL A 143 5.12 5.24 9.24
CA VAL A 143 6.05 6.30 8.83
C VAL A 143 6.86 5.95 7.58
N ARG A 144 7.10 6.96 6.74
CA ARG A 144 8.00 6.87 5.58
C ARG A 144 8.94 8.06 5.56
N THR A 145 10.15 7.90 5.05
CA THR A 145 11.06 9.03 4.81
C THR A 145 10.91 9.54 3.37
N VAL A 146 11.30 10.78 3.11
CA VAL A 146 11.38 11.37 1.75
C VAL A 146 12.23 10.48 0.83
N GLN A 147 13.34 9.94 1.32
CA GLN A 147 14.18 8.99 0.58
C GLN A 147 13.41 7.71 0.18
N VAL A 148 12.64 7.15 1.09
CA VAL A 148 11.80 5.96 0.82
C VAL A 148 10.69 6.31 -0.17
N GLN A 149 10.02 7.46 0.02
CA GLN A 149 8.97 7.93 -0.88
C GLN A 149 9.51 8.12 -2.31
N ARG A 150 10.69 8.71 -2.48
CA ARG A 150 11.38 8.81 -3.78
C ARG A 150 11.63 7.46 -4.43
N LYS A 151 12.10 6.47 -3.65
CA LYS A 151 12.32 5.10 -4.15
C LYS A 151 11.00 4.45 -4.56
N LEU A 152 9.93 4.66 -3.80
CA LEU A 152 8.59 4.12 -4.09
C LEU A 152 8.04 4.69 -5.40
N ARG A 153 8.17 6.00 -5.63
CA ARG A 153 7.71 6.67 -6.86
C ARG A 153 8.34 6.13 -8.14
N ARG A 154 9.52 5.49 -8.08
CA ARG A 154 10.15 4.83 -9.24
C ARG A 154 9.29 3.70 -9.81
N HIS A 155 8.47 3.07 -8.97
CA HIS A 155 7.67 1.90 -9.33
C HIS A 155 6.16 2.10 -9.07
N ASN A 156 5.78 3.10 -8.28
CA ASN A 156 4.41 3.45 -7.97
C ASN A 156 4.07 4.89 -8.42
N GLY A 157 3.48 5.02 -9.61
CA GLY A 157 3.08 6.32 -10.15
C GLY A 157 1.94 7.02 -9.41
N ASN A 158 1.32 6.37 -8.40
CA ASN A 158 0.31 6.98 -7.53
C ASN A 158 0.88 7.59 -6.25
N ALA A 159 2.14 7.29 -5.92
CA ALA A 159 2.74 7.85 -4.73
C ALA A 159 2.84 9.37 -4.86
N ALA A 160 2.31 10.08 -3.86
CA ALA A 160 2.36 11.54 -3.79
C ALA A 160 3.81 12.04 -3.94
N PRO A 161 4.02 13.24 -4.52
CA PRO A 161 5.34 13.87 -4.58
C PRO A 161 6.02 13.91 -3.21
N GLU A 162 7.34 13.88 -3.21
CA GLU A 162 8.13 14.01 -1.98
C GLU A 162 8.35 15.46 -1.53
N SER A 163 7.95 16.42 -2.37
CA SER A 163 8.10 17.86 -2.19
C SER A 163 7.11 18.59 -3.08
N GLY A 164 6.76 19.82 -2.70
CA GLY A 164 5.79 20.66 -3.40
C GLY A 164 4.57 20.94 -2.53
N ASP A 165 3.54 21.53 -3.12
CA ASP A 165 2.34 21.97 -2.38
C ASP A 165 1.52 20.80 -1.81
N ILE A 166 1.77 19.57 -2.29
CA ILE A 166 1.16 18.33 -1.82
C ILE A 166 2.23 17.28 -1.62
N ILE A 167 2.37 16.82 -0.39
CA ILE A 167 3.23 15.71 0.01
C ILE A 167 2.45 14.66 0.79
N SER A 168 3.04 13.46 0.92
CA SER A 168 2.42 12.36 1.66
C SER A 168 2.50 12.61 3.17
N SER A 169 1.36 12.45 3.86
CA SER A 169 1.26 12.59 5.31
C SER A 169 2.01 11.51 6.11
N HIS A 170 2.32 10.36 5.49
CA HIS A 170 3.26 9.38 6.07
C HIS A 170 4.64 9.95 6.37
N LEU A 171 5.03 11.04 5.69
CA LEU A 171 6.33 11.67 5.87
C LEU A 171 6.48 12.37 7.23
N ALA A 172 5.38 12.63 7.94
CA ALA A 172 5.39 13.21 9.28
C ALA A 172 5.10 12.21 10.40
N GLY A 173 4.88 10.93 10.06
CA GLY A 173 4.52 9.88 11.02
C GLY A 173 3.09 10.00 11.56
N THR A 174 2.22 10.80 10.93
CA THR A 174 0.83 11.02 11.36
C THR A 174 -0.17 10.09 10.70
N THR A 175 0.29 9.17 9.84
CA THR A 175 -0.57 8.45 8.91
C THR A 175 -0.23 6.98 8.86
N VAL A 176 -1.27 6.16 8.83
CA VAL A 176 -1.20 4.71 8.76
C VAL A 176 -2.06 4.16 7.63
N ASP A 177 -1.65 3.01 7.09
CA ASP A 177 -2.44 2.21 6.16
C ASP A 177 -2.97 0.99 6.90
N ILE A 178 -4.28 0.90 7.09
CA ILE A 178 -4.96 -0.23 7.75
C ILE A 178 -5.58 -1.16 6.69
N GLN A 179 -5.63 -2.46 6.96
CA GLN A 179 -6.23 -3.42 6.02
C GLN A 179 -7.64 -3.04 5.61
N ARG A 180 -7.91 -3.24 4.32
CA ARG A 180 -9.27 -3.22 3.75
C ARG A 180 -9.50 -4.47 2.90
N GLY A 181 -8.46 -4.95 2.21
CA GLY A 181 -8.49 -6.25 1.56
C GLY A 181 -8.66 -7.39 2.57
N GLY A 182 -9.54 -8.34 2.28
CA GLY A 182 -9.79 -9.52 3.13
C GLY A 182 -10.88 -9.34 4.18
N LEU A 183 -11.35 -8.10 4.41
CA LEU A 183 -12.46 -7.84 5.31
C LEU A 183 -13.79 -8.40 4.77
N THR A 184 -14.60 -8.95 5.67
CA THR A 184 -16.01 -9.21 5.41
C THR A 184 -16.78 -7.90 5.30
N LYS A 185 -18.00 -7.94 4.75
CA LYS A 185 -18.84 -6.74 4.63
C LYS A 185 -19.15 -6.10 6.00
N PRO A 186 -19.53 -6.84 7.06
CA PRO A 186 -19.75 -6.25 8.38
C PRO A 186 -18.49 -5.58 8.96
N GLN A 187 -17.33 -6.22 8.84
CA GLN A 187 -16.05 -5.66 9.29
C GLN A 187 -15.69 -4.36 8.57
N HIS A 188 -15.89 -4.32 7.25
CA HIS A 188 -15.65 -3.13 6.45
C HIS A 188 -16.60 -1.99 6.85
N GLN A 189 -17.89 -2.27 7.02
CA GLN A 189 -18.89 -1.28 7.46
C GLN A 189 -18.65 -0.79 8.90
N TRP A 190 -18.18 -1.65 9.79
CA TRP A 190 -17.82 -1.27 11.15
C TRP A 190 -16.67 -0.26 11.15
N LEU A 191 -15.60 -0.51 10.39
CA LEU A 191 -14.49 0.43 10.24
C LEU A 191 -14.94 1.73 9.57
N GLU A 192 -15.81 1.66 8.56
CA GLU A 192 -16.41 2.85 7.94
C GLU A 192 -17.15 3.71 8.98
N ASN A 193 -17.99 3.11 9.82
CA ASN A 193 -18.72 3.85 10.85
C ASN A 193 -17.79 4.42 11.92
N TYR A 194 -16.82 3.63 12.37
CA TYR A 194 -15.80 4.05 13.34
C TYR A 194 -15.05 5.30 12.84
N PHE A 195 -14.54 5.24 11.61
CA PHE A 195 -13.80 6.35 11.02
C PHE A 195 -14.71 7.54 10.68
N ALA A 196 -15.97 7.31 10.32
CA ALA A 196 -16.92 8.40 10.04
C ALA A 196 -17.17 9.24 11.29
N ASN A 197 -17.31 8.59 12.45
CA ASN A 197 -17.50 9.27 13.73
C ASN A 197 -16.27 10.13 14.10
N LEU A 198 -15.07 9.56 14.04
CA LEU A 198 -13.84 10.30 14.36
C LEU A 198 -13.54 11.41 13.35
N LYS A 199 -13.85 11.21 12.07
CA LYS A 199 -13.77 12.27 11.05
C LYS A 199 -14.75 13.40 11.36
N ALA A 200 -15.99 13.09 11.77
CA ALA A 200 -16.99 14.10 12.13
C ALA A 200 -16.58 14.92 13.36
N LEU A 201 -15.81 14.32 14.28
CA LEU A 201 -15.20 15.00 15.42
C LEU A 201 -13.94 15.80 15.05
N GLY A 202 -13.47 15.73 13.81
CA GLY A 202 -12.27 16.41 13.37
C GLY A 202 -10.99 15.82 13.95
N LEU A 203 -10.94 14.52 14.18
CA LEU A 203 -9.78 13.84 14.79
C LEU A 203 -8.92 13.07 13.78
N ILE A 204 -9.50 12.70 12.63
CA ILE A 204 -8.82 11.97 11.58
C ILE A 204 -9.28 12.43 10.18
N GLU A 205 -8.45 12.16 9.17
CA GLU A 205 -8.78 12.25 7.75
C GLU A 205 -8.58 10.88 7.09
N PRO A 206 -9.65 10.05 6.99
CA PRO A 206 -9.59 8.74 6.35
C PRO A 206 -9.79 8.84 4.84
N GLU A 207 -9.15 7.91 4.12
CA GLU A 207 -9.27 7.70 2.68
C GLU A 207 -9.26 6.19 2.36
N GLU A 208 -10.14 5.74 1.47
CA GLU A 208 -10.18 4.36 0.99
C GLU A 208 -9.40 4.21 -0.32
N GLU A 209 -8.14 3.81 -0.17
CA GLU A 209 -7.19 3.67 -1.26
C GLU A 209 -7.49 2.44 -2.13
N ARG A 210 -7.88 2.71 -3.38
CA ARG A 210 -8.30 1.67 -4.32
C ARG A 210 -7.16 0.78 -4.82
N ARG A 211 -5.94 1.32 -4.96
CA ARG A 211 -4.80 0.55 -5.53
C ARG A 211 -4.08 -0.27 -4.47
N HIS A 212 -3.97 0.24 -3.26
CA HIS A 212 -3.31 -0.43 -2.14
C HIS A 212 -4.28 -1.26 -1.29
N TYR A 213 -5.59 -1.12 -1.52
CA TYR A 213 -6.65 -1.85 -0.81
C TYR A 213 -6.51 -1.71 0.72
N CYS A 214 -6.32 -0.46 1.17
CA CYS A 214 -6.22 -0.06 2.56
C CYS A 214 -7.15 1.13 2.87
N PHE A 215 -7.37 1.36 4.17
CA PHE A 215 -7.74 2.66 4.69
C PHE A 215 -6.45 3.43 4.98
N HIS A 216 -6.20 4.51 4.24
CA HIS A 216 -5.16 5.49 4.55
C HIS A 216 -5.77 6.48 5.54
N VAL A 217 -5.25 6.55 6.76
CA VAL A 217 -5.82 7.36 7.83
C VAL A 217 -4.75 8.28 8.38
N MET A 218 -4.92 9.59 8.16
CA MET A 218 -4.15 10.60 8.89
C MET A 218 -4.84 10.89 10.23
N VAL A 219 -4.05 10.91 11.30
CA VAL A 219 -4.52 11.16 12.67
C VAL A 219 -4.01 12.51 13.14
N TYR A 220 -4.91 13.32 13.69
CA TYR A 220 -4.59 14.67 14.15
C TYR A 220 -4.12 14.62 15.60
N GLN A 221 -3.28 15.57 15.99
CA GLN A 221 -2.75 15.64 17.36
C GLN A 221 -3.85 15.82 18.42
N ASP A 222 -4.99 16.39 18.05
CA ASP A 222 -6.14 16.55 18.94
C ASP A 222 -6.80 15.22 19.35
N TYR A 223 -6.46 14.10 18.69
CA TYR A 223 -6.90 12.76 19.11
C TYR A 223 -6.52 12.45 20.56
N ASP A 224 -5.29 12.80 20.96
CA ASP A 224 -4.78 12.55 22.32
C ASP A 224 -5.61 13.29 23.38
N LYS A 225 -5.92 14.57 23.09
CA LYS A 225 -6.76 15.41 23.95
C LYS A 225 -8.20 14.91 24.01
N TRP A 226 -8.72 14.35 22.93
CA TRP A 226 -10.06 13.76 22.90
C TRP A 226 -10.09 12.47 23.72
N ARG A 227 -9.07 11.63 23.57
CA ARG A 227 -8.92 10.36 24.29
C ARG A 227 -8.82 10.56 25.81
N ASP A 228 -8.12 11.60 26.25
CA ASP A 228 -7.92 11.91 27.66
C ASP A 228 -9.13 12.57 28.34
N GLN A 229 -10.18 12.92 27.58
CA GLN A 229 -11.38 13.47 28.18
C GLN A 229 -12.05 12.40 29.05
N PRO A 230 -12.32 12.68 30.35
CA PRO A 230 -13.02 11.74 31.20
C PRO A 230 -14.36 11.45 30.55
N ALA A 231 -14.66 10.18 30.25
CA ALA A 231 -15.86 9.75 29.52
C ALA A 231 -17.09 10.55 29.95
N VAL A 232 -17.40 11.62 29.21
CA VAL A 232 -18.52 12.49 29.53
C VAL A 232 -19.74 11.79 28.98
N ALA A 233 -20.36 10.99 29.86
CA ALA A 233 -21.69 10.39 29.72
C ALA A 233 -21.86 9.38 28.59
N GLU A 234 -22.08 8.12 29.01
CA GLU A 234 -22.99 7.14 28.40
C GLU A 234 -23.34 7.39 26.92
N GLY A 235 -22.54 6.82 26.04
CA GLY A 235 -22.81 6.90 24.61
C GLY A 235 -21.63 6.45 23.77
N THR A 236 -21.15 5.23 23.99
CA THR A 236 -20.51 4.50 22.89
C THR A 236 -21.52 4.45 21.74
N PRO A 237 -21.12 4.73 20.48
CA PRO A 237 -21.99 4.57 19.32
C PRO A 237 -22.55 3.14 19.16
#